data_AF-A0A1W1WRY0-F1
#
_entry.id   AF-A0A1W1WRY0-F1
#
_cell.length_a   1.000
_cell.length_b   1.000
_cell.length_c   1.000
_cell.angle_alpha   90.00
_cell.angle_beta   90.00
_cell.angle_gamma   90.00
#
_symmetry.space_group_name_H-M   'P 1'
#
loop_
_entity.id
_entity.type
_entity.pdbx_description
1 polymer ?
#
loop_
_entity_poly.entity_id
_entity_poly.type
_entity_poly.pdbx_seq_one_letter_code
_entity_poly.pdbx_strand_id
1 'polypeptide(L)'
;MALKKVEAEIPISRFKEFQEASRYIEAFEEYSEEEVFAAIDYMLVHKEFHYLLRTLLQQCQKKDIEKLSSYIFARLNCLKREEDQQLLQELLACQNRGIQHNTIAYILACCEHYDTAKLLQNYPISKEELKMLVKYGDCESVHNYAIRLQEELFERLRILKEFFEIYDQKRTHE
;
A
#
# COMPACT_ATOMS: atom_id res chain seq x y z
N MET A 1 10.28 32.90 16.25
CA MET A 1 9.20 32.21 17.00
C MET A 1 9.59 30.73 17.10
N ALA A 2 9.85 30.26 18.30
CA ALA A 2 10.30 28.89 18.54
C ALA A 2 9.13 27.92 18.41
N LEU A 3 9.25 26.95 17.50
CA LEU A 3 8.34 25.82 17.39
C LEU A 3 8.48 24.97 18.66
N LYS A 4 7.43 24.95 19.48
CA LYS A 4 7.29 23.99 20.57
C LYS A 4 7.33 22.59 19.95
N LYS A 5 8.36 21.82 20.31
CA LYS A 5 8.37 20.37 20.18
C LYS A 5 7.12 19.86 20.92
N VAL A 6 6.18 19.31 20.18
CA VAL A 6 5.14 18.46 20.78
C VAL A 6 5.90 17.24 21.27
N GLU A 7 6.06 17.15 22.58
CA GLU A 7 6.62 15.99 23.25
C GLU A 7 5.77 14.78 22.87
N ALA A 8 6.42 13.76 22.30
CA ALA A 8 5.79 12.49 22.00
C ALA A 8 5.32 11.89 23.33
N GLU A 9 4.00 11.89 23.56
CA GLU A 9 3.42 11.16 24.67
C GLU A 9 3.70 9.66 24.48
N ILE A 10 4.43 9.13 25.45
CA ILE A 10 4.83 7.73 25.62
C ILE A 10 3.56 6.86 25.69
N PRO A 11 3.51 5.71 25.01
CA PRO A 11 2.26 4.97 24.83
C PRO A 11 1.77 4.44 26.18
N ILE A 12 0.48 4.65 26.43
CA ILE A 12 -0.26 4.00 27.51
C ILE A 12 -0.15 2.50 27.26
N SER A 13 0.68 1.79 28.03
CA SER A 13 0.76 0.32 28.04
C SER A 13 -0.54 -0.24 28.61
N ARG A 14 -1.58 -0.27 27.77
CA ARG A 14 -2.84 -0.96 28.05
C ARG A 14 -2.69 -2.47 27.90
N PHE A 15 -1.85 -2.90 26.96
CA PHE A 15 -1.59 -4.31 26.66
C PHE A 15 -0.26 -4.76 27.27
N LYS A 16 -0.24 -5.98 27.81
CA LYS A 16 0.96 -6.59 28.41
C LYS A 16 1.58 -7.67 27.53
N GLU A 17 0.80 -8.22 26.60
CA GLU A 17 1.21 -9.35 25.78
C GLU A 17 0.73 -9.21 24.34
N PHE A 18 1.51 -9.77 23.40
CA PHE A 18 1.14 -9.85 21.98
C PHE A 18 -0.25 -10.46 21.77
N GLN A 19 -0.56 -11.57 22.46
CA GLN A 19 -1.83 -12.27 22.33
C GLN A 19 -3.04 -11.45 22.81
N GLU A 20 -2.81 -10.47 23.66
CA GLU A 20 -3.86 -9.58 24.12
C GLU A 20 -4.19 -8.60 22.99
N ALA A 21 -3.17 -7.86 22.52
CA ALA A 21 -3.33 -6.90 21.42
C ALA A 21 -3.84 -7.56 20.13
N SER A 22 -3.39 -8.78 19.80
CA SER A 22 -3.79 -9.50 18.59
C SER A 22 -5.31 -9.73 18.53
N ARG A 23 -5.95 -10.03 19.67
CA ARG A 23 -7.41 -10.27 19.72
C ARG A 23 -8.22 -9.03 19.35
N TYR A 24 -7.81 -7.85 19.81
CA TYR A 24 -8.50 -6.60 19.48
C TYR A 24 -8.41 -6.30 17.98
N ILE A 25 -7.27 -6.59 17.36
CA ILE A 25 -7.06 -6.36 15.93
C ILE A 25 -7.82 -7.40 15.10
N GLU A 26 -7.76 -8.68 15.48
CA GLU A 26 -8.43 -9.77 14.75
C GLU A 26 -9.96 -9.64 14.78
N ALA A 27 -10.51 -9.16 15.90
CA ALA A 27 -11.95 -8.93 16.08
C ALA A 27 -12.29 -7.43 16.12
N PHE A 28 -11.62 -6.60 15.31
CA PHE A 28 -11.76 -5.14 15.33
C PHE A 28 -13.20 -4.62 15.16
N GLU A 29 -14.09 -5.41 14.56
CA GLU A 29 -15.51 -5.07 14.40
C GLU A 29 -16.30 -5.13 15.72
N GLU A 30 -15.77 -5.81 16.74
CA GLU A 30 -16.41 -6.03 18.06
C GLU A 30 -15.94 -5.04 19.14
N TYR A 31 -14.84 -4.34 18.90
CA TYR A 31 -14.21 -3.43 19.88
C TYR A 31 -14.35 -1.96 19.46
N SER A 32 -14.12 -1.05 20.42
CA SER A 32 -14.08 0.37 20.11
C SER A 32 -12.84 0.72 19.26
N GLU A 33 -12.97 1.72 18.38
CA GLU A 33 -11.87 2.17 17.53
C GLU A 33 -10.61 2.54 18.34
N GLU A 34 -10.80 3.18 19.49
CA GLU A 34 -9.70 3.56 20.40
C GLU A 34 -8.93 2.34 20.93
N GLU A 35 -9.62 1.25 21.27
CA GLU A 35 -8.97 0.02 21.76
C GLU A 35 -8.20 -0.68 20.66
N VAL A 36 -8.78 -0.75 19.45
CA VAL A 36 -8.14 -1.35 18.28
C VAL A 36 -6.90 -0.56 17.88
N PHE A 37 -6.97 0.77 17.87
CA PHE A 37 -5.84 1.64 17.54
C PHE A 37 -4.73 1.58 18.57
N ALA A 38 -5.07 1.50 19.86
CA ALA A 38 -4.08 1.26 20.91
C ALA A 38 -3.38 -0.10 20.74
N ALA A 39 -4.11 -1.14 20.30
CA ALA A 39 -3.54 -2.46 20.04
C ALA A 39 -2.58 -2.42 18.84
N ILE A 40 -2.95 -1.70 17.77
CA ILE A 40 -2.06 -1.46 16.63
C ILE A 40 -0.80 -0.71 17.06
N ASP A 41 -0.92 0.35 17.86
CA ASP A 41 0.22 1.11 18.33
C ASP A 41 1.19 0.25 19.13
N TYR A 42 0.66 -0.61 20.00
CA TYR A 42 1.45 -1.61 20.71
C TYR A 42 2.21 -2.51 19.73
N MET A 43 1.57 -3.05 18.70
CA MET A 43 2.21 -3.90 17.69
C MET A 43 3.30 -3.14 16.91
N LEU A 44 3.04 -1.88 16.55
CA LEU A 44 3.99 -1.03 15.83
C LEU A 44 5.23 -0.73 16.66
N VAL A 45 5.08 -0.42 17.95
CA VAL A 45 6.18 -0.19 18.88
C VAL A 45 7.06 -1.44 19.02
N HIS A 46 6.44 -2.63 19.04
CA HIS A 46 7.14 -3.90 19.11
C HIS A 46 7.63 -4.42 17.75
N LYS A 47 7.43 -3.65 16.67
CA LYS A 47 7.85 -3.98 15.29
C LYS A 47 7.20 -5.26 14.75
N GLU A 48 5.98 -5.55 15.17
CA GLU A 48 5.16 -6.67 14.69
C GLU A 48 4.51 -6.35 13.33
N PHE A 49 5.30 -5.80 12.40
CA PHE A 49 4.83 -5.32 11.10
C PHE A 49 4.30 -6.44 10.23
N HIS A 50 5.03 -7.56 10.21
CA HIS A 50 4.64 -8.77 9.49
C HIS A 50 3.24 -9.23 9.88
N TYR A 51 2.97 -9.28 11.19
CA TYR A 51 1.67 -9.65 11.72
C TYR A 51 0.58 -8.69 11.24
N LEU A 52 0.78 -7.38 11.40
CA LEU A 52 -0.19 -6.37 10.96
C LEU A 52 -0.54 -6.49 9.47
N LEU A 53 0.46 -6.66 8.61
CA LEU A 53 0.26 -6.81 7.16
C LEU A 53 -0.47 -8.12 6.83
N ARG A 54 -0.14 -9.23 7.50
CA ARG A 54 -0.86 -10.50 7.33
C ARG A 54 -2.31 -10.39 7.78
N THR A 55 -2.59 -9.67 8.87
CA THR A 55 -3.96 -9.44 9.33
C THR A 55 -4.75 -8.63 8.30
N LEU A 56 -4.17 -7.59 7.71
CA LEU A 56 -4.81 -6.85 6.62
C LEU A 56 -5.13 -7.74 5.41
N LEU A 57 -4.24 -8.64 5.03
CA LEU A 57 -4.48 -9.60 3.94
C LEU A 57 -5.63 -10.55 4.24
N GLN A 58 -5.60 -11.17 5.42
CA GLN A 58 -6.63 -12.12 5.86
C GLN A 58 -8.02 -11.49 5.96
N GLN A 59 -8.06 -10.19 6.25
CA GLN A 59 -9.29 -9.44 6.49
C GLN A 59 -9.64 -8.47 5.38
N CYS A 60 -8.99 -8.55 4.21
CA CYS A 60 -9.12 -7.57 3.14
C CYS A 60 -10.56 -7.39 2.60
N GLN A 61 -11.43 -8.38 2.81
CA GLN A 61 -12.84 -8.34 2.40
C GLN A 61 -13.79 -7.86 3.51
N LYS A 62 -13.31 -7.67 4.75
CA LYS A 62 -14.15 -7.22 5.85
C LYS A 62 -14.54 -5.75 5.69
N LYS A 63 -15.70 -5.39 6.26
CA LYS A 63 -16.15 -4.01 6.31
C LYS A 63 -15.20 -3.20 7.20
N ASP A 64 -15.01 -1.91 6.88
CA ASP A 64 -14.19 -0.97 7.67
C ASP A 64 -12.68 -1.29 7.77
N ILE A 65 -12.20 -2.38 7.14
CA ILE A 65 -10.76 -2.71 7.06
C ILE A 65 -9.92 -1.60 6.42
N GLU A 66 -10.54 -0.79 5.54
CA GLU A 66 -9.91 0.36 4.90
C GLU A 66 -9.47 1.40 5.92
N LYS A 67 -10.25 1.63 6.99
CA LYS A 67 -9.88 2.54 8.08
C LYS A 67 -8.70 2.00 8.87
N LEU A 68 -8.74 0.70 9.18
CA LEU A 68 -7.66 0.01 9.89
C LEU A 68 -6.35 0.08 9.10
N SER A 69 -6.40 -0.24 7.80
CA SER A 69 -5.23 -0.17 6.92
C SER A 69 -4.69 1.25 6.80
N SER A 70 -5.57 2.25 6.68
CA SER A 70 -5.16 3.66 6.63
C SER A 70 -4.39 4.07 7.90
N TYR A 71 -4.89 3.69 9.07
CA TYR A 71 -4.24 3.96 10.35
C TYR A 71 -2.88 3.25 10.47
N ILE A 72 -2.82 1.95 10.14
CA ILE A 72 -1.58 1.18 10.16
C ILE A 72 -0.53 1.85 9.26
N PHE A 73 -0.86 2.09 7.98
CA PHE A 73 0.10 2.64 7.02
C PHE A 73 0.52 4.08 7.32
N ALA A 74 -0.30 4.88 7.98
CA ALA A 74 0.07 6.23 8.42
C ALA A 74 1.15 6.23 9.53
N ARG A 75 1.31 5.11 10.25
CA ARG A 75 2.23 4.99 11.40
C ARG A 75 3.33 3.95 11.20
N LEU A 76 3.23 3.14 10.15
CA LEU A 76 4.19 2.10 9.84
C LEU A 76 5.51 2.73 9.34
N ASN A 77 6.64 2.29 9.91
CA ASN A 77 7.96 2.65 9.38
C ASN A 77 8.23 1.89 8.07
N CYS A 78 9.11 2.41 7.21
CA CYS A 78 9.52 1.68 6.01
C CYS A 78 10.10 0.29 6.35
N LEU A 79 9.55 -0.75 5.72
CA LEU A 79 9.84 -2.16 5.91
C LEU A 79 11.19 -2.54 5.33
N LYS A 80 12.03 -3.19 6.14
CA LYS A 80 13.37 -3.60 5.71
C LYS A 80 13.44 -5.06 5.25
N ARG A 81 12.52 -5.91 5.70
CA ARG A 81 12.52 -7.35 5.40
C ARG A 81 11.82 -7.58 4.07
N GLU A 82 12.42 -8.40 3.21
CA GLU A 82 11.80 -8.74 1.93
C GLU A 82 10.45 -9.46 2.10
N GLU A 83 10.32 -10.30 3.13
CA GLU A 83 9.06 -10.99 3.46
C GLU A 83 7.92 -9.99 3.74
N ASP A 84 8.19 -8.90 4.45
CA ASP A 84 7.18 -7.88 4.73
C ASP A 84 6.84 -7.08 3.46
N GLN A 85 7.83 -6.85 2.60
CA GLN A 85 7.64 -6.20 1.30
C GLN A 85 6.82 -7.07 0.33
N GLN A 86 6.96 -8.39 0.37
CA GLN A 86 6.12 -9.32 -0.39
C GLN A 86 4.65 -9.20 0.01
N LEU A 87 4.36 -9.04 1.31
CA LEU A 87 2.98 -8.82 1.78
C LEU A 87 2.39 -7.52 1.22
N LEU A 88 3.19 -6.48 0.96
CA LEU A 88 2.70 -5.27 0.27
C LEU A 88 2.23 -5.60 -1.15
N GLN A 89 2.97 -6.44 -1.88
CA GLN A 89 2.58 -6.84 -3.23
C GLN A 89 1.30 -7.68 -3.22
N GLU A 90 1.13 -8.54 -2.22
CA GLU A 90 -0.12 -9.28 -2.01
C GLU A 90 -1.30 -8.35 -1.67
N LEU A 91 -1.07 -7.29 -0.88
CA LEU A 91 -2.09 -6.29 -0.55
C LEU A 91 -2.51 -5.49 -1.78
N LEU A 92 -1.58 -5.20 -2.69
CA LEU A 92 -1.88 -4.60 -3.99
C LEU A 92 -2.73 -5.51 -4.89
N ALA A 93 -2.61 -6.83 -4.74
CA ALA A 93 -3.40 -7.80 -5.50
C ALA A 93 -4.81 -8.05 -4.91
N CYS A 94 -5.11 -7.53 -3.72
CA CYS A 94 -6.42 -7.66 -3.09
C CYS A 94 -7.51 -6.90 -3.86
N GLN A 95 -8.75 -7.40 -3.87
CA GLN A 95 -9.86 -6.73 -4.57
C GLN A 95 -10.34 -5.43 -3.89
N ASN A 96 -9.85 -5.15 -2.69
CA ASN A 96 -10.24 -3.98 -1.91
C ASN A 96 -9.45 -2.75 -2.37
N ARG A 97 -10.13 -1.85 -3.10
CA ARG A 97 -9.52 -0.62 -3.65
C ARG A 97 -8.99 0.33 -2.58
N GLY A 98 -9.63 0.42 -1.40
CA GLY A 98 -9.12 1.26 -0.32
C GLY A 98 -7.80 0.76 0.24
N ILE A 99 -7.66 -0.56 0.43
CA ILE A 99 -6.38 -1.17 0.83
C ILE A 99 -5.32 -0.97 -0.26
N GLN A 100 -5.65 -1.20 -1.53
CA GLN A 100 -4.72 -0.98 -2.65
C GLN A 100 -4.21 0.47 -2.64
N HIS A 101 -5.13 1.44 -2.53
CA HIS A 101 -4.79 2.86 -2.48
C HIS A 101 -3.87 3.20 -1.31
N ASN A 102 -4.20 2.73 -0.10
CA ASN A 102 -3.38 2.96 1.10
C ASN A 102 -2.00 2.31 0.96
N THR A 103 -1.92 1.13 0.36
CA THR A 103 -0.67 0.39 0.14
C THR A 103 0.25 1.13 -0.85
N ILE A 104 -0.29 1.65 -1.95
CA ILE A 104 0.48 2.46 -2.90
C ILE A 104 0.96 3.74 -2.23
N ALA A 105 0.07 4.44 -1.52
CA ALA A 105 0.43 5.66 -0.81
C ALA A 105 1.63 5.43 0.10
N TYR A 106 1.62 4.31 0.83
CA TYR A 106 2.70 3.89 1.69
C TYR A 106 3.98 3.54 0.93
N ILE A 107 3.91 2.74 -0.14
CA ILE A 107 5.08 2.40 -0.97
C ILE A 107 5.75 3.67 -1.49
N LEU A 108 4.97 4.61 -2.00
CA LEU A 108 5.49 5.87 -2.54
C LEU A 108 6.06 6.77 -1.45
N ALA A 109 5.45 6.83 -0.27
CA ALA A 109 5.99 7.56 0.87
C ALA A 109 7.36 7.01 1.34
N CYS A 110 7.61 5.72 1.10
CA CYS A 110 8.86 5.04 1.42
C CYS A 110 9.81 4.88 0.21
N CYS A 111 9.62 5.66 -0.86
CA CYS A 111 10.33 5.45 -2.13
C CYS A 111 11.86 5.55 -2.04
N GLU A 112 12.42 6.26 -1.06
CA GLU A 112 13.86 6.33 -0.81
C GLU A 112 14.44 5.00 -0.29
N HIS A 113 13.59 4.16 0.29
CA HIS A 113 13.97 2.88 0.89
C HIS A 113 13.62 1.68 0.00
N TYR A 114 12.75 1.88 -0.99
CA TYR A 114 12.17 0.81 -1.80
C TYR A 114 12.58 0.92 -3.25
N ASP A 115 12.69 -0.24 -3.91
CA ASP A 115 12.58 -0.31 -5.37
C ASP A 115 11.09 -0.32 -5.75
N THR A 116 10.57 0.86 -6.10
CA THR A 116 9.16 1.06 -6.44
C THR A 116 8.79 0.23 -7.66
N ALA A 117 9.71 0.07 -8.63
CA ALA A 117 9.45 -0.71 -9.82
C ALA A 117 9.32 -2.21 -9.50
N LYS A 118 10.13 -2.74 -8.58
CA LYS A 118 9.99 -4.11 -8.09
C LYS A 118 8.64 -4.32 -7.40
N LEU A 119 8.26 -3.41 -6.50
CA LEU A 119 7.02 -3.57 -5.73
C LEU A 119 5.76 -3.43 -6.59
N LEU A 120 5.77 -2.57 -7.61
CA LEU A 120 4.61 -2.29 -8.46
C LEU A 120 4.61 -3.05 -9.80
N GLN A 121 5.52 -4.00 -10.01
CA GLN A 121 5.79 -4.64 -11.31
C GLN A 121 4.56 -5.22 -12.02
N ASN A 122 3.56 -5.69 -11.27
CA ASN A 122 2.34 -6.29 -11.82
C ASN A 122 1.06 -5.55 -11.42
N TYR A 123 1.21 -4.36 -10.81
CA TYR A 123 0.05 -3.61 -10.33
C TYR A 123 -0.50 -2.70 -11.44
N PRO A 124 -1.78 -2.87 -11.85
CA PRO A 124 -2.38 -2.07 -12.90
C PRO A 124 -2.73 -0.67 -12.37
N ILE A 125 -1.75 0.25 -12.44
CA ILE A 125 -1.93 1.63 -11.98
C ILE A 125 -3.10 2.32 -12.70
N SER A 126 -4.00 2.87 -11.91
CA SER A 126 -5.11 3.72 -12.33
C SER A 126 -4.68 5.16 -12.60
N LYS A 127 -5.56 5.93 -13.23
CA LYS A 127 -5.34 7.37 -13.49
C LYS A 127 -5.18 8.17 -12.20
N GLU A 128 -5.90 7.80 -11.15
CA GLU A 128 -5.83 8.43 -9.83
C GLU A 128 -4.46 8.21 -9.18
N GLU A 129 -3.93 6.98 -9.29
CA GLU A 129 -2.62 6.61 -8.74
C GLU A 129 -1.45 7.21 -9.54
N LEU A 130 -1.59 7.40 -10.86
CA LEU A 130 -0.64 8.18 -11.65
C LEU A 130 -0.45 9.59 -11.07
N LYS A 131 -1.53 10.23 -10.59
CA LYS A 131 -1.42 11.56 -9.95
C LYS A 131 -0.65 11.51 -8.63
N MET A 132 -0.65 10.36 -7.95
CA MET A 132 0.15 10.17 -6.73
C MET A 132 1.63 10.06 -7.06
N LEU A 133 2.00 9.35 -8.13
CA LEU A 133 3.40 9.25 -8.59
C LEU A 133 4.01 10.63 -8.82
N VAL A 134 3.25 11.56 -9.42
CA VAL A 134 3.70 12.93 -9.68
C VAL A 134 4.15 13.64 -8.38
N LYS A 135 3.47 13.39 -7.25
CA LYS A 135 3.84 14.00 -5.95
C LYS A 135 5.20 13.53 -5.44
N TYR A 136 5.64 12.35 -5.88
CA TYR A 136 6.91 11.73 -5.50
C TYR A 136 7.90 11.69 -6.66
N GLY A 137 7.68 12.48 -7.73
CA GLY A 137 8.45 12.42 -8.96
C GLY A 137 9.93 12.79 -8.81
N ASP A 138 10.29 13.53 -7.75
CA ASP A 138 11.68 13.86 -7.43
C ASP A 138 12.46 12.68 -6.83
N CYS A 139 11.75 11.62 -6.41
CA CYS A 139 12.36 10.41 -5.88
C CYS A 139 12.85 9.52 -7.02
N GLU A 140 14.15 9.19 -7.04
CA GLU A 140 14.78 8.43 -8.12
C GLU A 140 14.07 7.10 -8.42
N SER A 141 13.68 6.36 -7.38
CA SER A 141 12.95 5.10 -7.49
C SER A 141 11.60 5.25 -8.20
N VAL A 142 10.86 6.31 -7.89
CA VAL A 142 9.56 6.63 -8.52
C VAL A 142 9.75 7.14 -9.94
N HIS A 143 10.77 7.97 -10.17
CA HIS A 143 11.12 8.47 -11.49
C HIS A 143 11.46 7.33 -12.46
N ASN A 144 12.33 6.42 -12.05
CA ASN A 144 12.72 5.25 -12.83
C ASN A 144 11.51 4.34 -13.11
N TYR A 145 10.64 4.15 -12.12
CA TYR A 145 9.40 3.43 -12.32
C TYR A 145 8.47 4.10 -13.33
N ALA A 146 8.30 5.43 -13.26
CA ALA A 146 7.47 6.19 -14.18
C ALA A 146 7.97 6.11 -15.64
N ILE A 147 9.29 6.13 -15.85
CA ILE A 147 9.89 5.92 -17.18
C ILE A 147 9.53 4.52 -17.72
N ARG A 148 9.75 3.47 -16.92
CA ARG A 148 9.41 2.10 -17.34
C ARG A 148 7.93 1.95 -17.65
N LEU A 149 7.07 2.51 -16.81
CA LEU A 149 5.63 2.50 -17.01
C LEU A 149 5.24 3.21 -18.33
N GLN A 150 5.89 4.33 -18.64
CA GLN A 150 5.69 5.03 -19.90
C GLN A 150 6.05 4.14 -21.10
N GLU A 151 7.23 3.50 -21.08
CA GLU A 151 7.67 2.57 -22.13
C GLU A 151 6.69 1.42 -22.34
N GLU A 152 6.24 0.78 -21.25
CA GLU A 152 5.26 -0.31 -21.30
C GLU A 152 3.91 0.14 -21.88
N LEU A 153 3.42 1.33 -21.50
CA LEU A 153 2.18 1.88 -22.02
C LEU A 153 2.28 2.22 -23.51
N PHE A 154 3.41 2.77 -23.96
CA PHE A 154 3.64 3.04 -25.39
C PHE A 154 3.66 1.76 -26.20
N GLU A 155 4.31 0.71 -25.72
CA GLU A 155 4.37 -0.58 -26.40
C GLU A 155 2.99 -1.23 -26.50
N ARG A 156 2.19 -1.19 -25.43
CA ARG A 156 0.79 -1.65 -25.46
C ARG A 156 -0.06 -0.87 -26.47
N LEU A 157 0.13 0.46 -26.55
CA LEU A 157 -0.56 1.29 -27.55
C LEU A 157 -0.14 0.94 -28.98
N ARG A 158 1.14 0.64 -29.23
CA ARG A 158 1.64 0.19 -30.54
C ARG A 158 0.96 -1.12 -30.96
N ILE A 159 0.96 -2.13 -30.09
CA ILE A 159 0.33 -3.43 -30.34
C ILE A 159 -1.17 -3.26 -30.63
N LEU A 160 -1.86 -2.39 -29.89
CA LEU A 160 -3.28 -2.14 -30.09
C LEU A 160 -3.57 -1.49 -31.45
N LYS A 161 -2.71 -0.58 -31.92
CA LYS A 161 -2.84 0.02 -33.27
C LYS A 161 -2.68 -1.03 -34.36
N GLU A 162 -1.64 -1.86 -34.27
CA GLU A 162 -1.38 -2.95 -35.23
C GLU A 162 -2.56 -3.93 -35.30
N PHE A 163 -3.16 -4.24 -34.15
CA PHE A 163 -4.36 -5.06 -34.11
C PHE A 163 -5.52 -4.45 -34.91
N PHE A 164 -5.80 -3.15 -34.73
CA PHE A 164 -6.89 -2.48 -35.44
C PHE A 164 -6.63 -2.37 -36.94
N GLU A 165 -5.38 -2.14 -37.35
CA GLU A 165 -4.99 -2.14 -38.77
C GLU A 165 -5.28 -3.50 -39.42
N ILE A 166 -4.91 -4.60 -38.75
CA ILE A 166 -5.19 -5.97 -39.23
C ILE A 166 -6.70 -6.25 -39.23
N TYR A 167 -7.41 -5.81 -38.19
CA TYR A 167 -8.86 -6.01 -38.06
C TYR A 167 -9.63 -5.31 -39.18
N ASP A 168 -9.29 -4.05 -39.48
CA ASP A 168 -9.94 -3.27 -40.53
C ASP A 168 -9.66 -3.86 -41.92
N GLN A 169 -8.43 -4.33 -42.18
CA GLN A 169 -8.10 -5.04 -43.43
C GLN A 169 -8.97 -6.28 -43.63
N LYS A 170 -9.18 -7.09 -42.58
CA LYS A 170 -10.04 -8.29 -42.67
C LYS A 170 -11.48 -7.91 -42.98
N ARG A 171 -12.00 -6.87 -42.33
CA ARG A 171 -13.38 -6.40 -42.53
C ARG A 171 -13.64 -5.85 -43.93
N THR A 172 -12.64 -5.25 -44.58
CA THR A 172 -12.75 -4.78 -45.98
C THR A 172 -12.68 -5.89 -47.03
N HIS A 173 -12.32 -7.11 -46.63
CA HIS A 173 -12.23 -8.29 -47.51
C HIS A 173 -13.37 -9.30 -47.32
N GLU A 174 -14.36 -9.00 -46.46
CA GLU A 174 -15.64 -9.70 -46.32
C GLU A 174 -16.77 -8.91 -46.98
#